data_AF-R7TNE0-F1
#
_entry.id   AF-R7TNE0-F1
#
_cell.length_a   1.000
_cell.length_b   1.000
_cell.length_c   1.000
_cell.angle_alpha   90.00
_cell.angle_beta   90.00
_cell.angle_gamma   90.00
#
_symmetry.space_group_name_H-M   'P 1'
#
loop_
_entity.id
_entity.type
_entity.pdbx_description
1 polymer ?
#
loop_
_entity_poly.entity_id
_entity_poly.type
_entity_poly.pdbx_seq_one_letter_code
_entity_poly.pdbx_strand_id
1 'polypeptide(L)'
;MVPLQICYSFLHSRAAECFEVGIVAFNETANIALGLTRVTDVSWEDLLHVLPTNISGGTSVGAGLIKGLNLLNGDMKGNHLVVVSVGAETHRPFIRQVALE
;
A
#
# COMPACT_ATOMS: atom_id res chain seq x y z
N MET A 1 9.87 -6.31 11.01
CA MET A 1 10.20 -4.91 11.37
C MET A 1 10.77 -4.05 10.22
N VAL A 2 11.40 -4.60 9.18
CA VAL A 2 11.91 -3.82 8.02
C VAL A 2 10.84 -3.06 7.19
N PRO A 3 9.65 -3.61 6.89
CA PRO A 3 8.70 -2.96 5.96
C PRO A 3 8.07 -1.69 6.55
N LEU A 4 7.86 -1.64 7.87
CA LEU A 4 7.32 -0.46 8.56
C LEU A 4 8.26 0.74 8.44
N GLN A 5 9.58 0.53 8.58
CA GLN A 5 10.58 1.59 8.49
C GLN A 5 10.69 2.16 7.06
N ILE A 6 10.52 1.31 6.04
CA ILE A 6 10.48 1.72 4.64
C ILE A 6 9.26 2.60 4.39
N CYS A 7 8.07 2.17 4.84
CA CYS A 7 6.85 2.95 4.73
C CYS A 7 6.99 4.30 5.44
N TYR A 8 7.53 4.32 6.66
CA TYR A 8 7.82 5.54 7.41
C TYR A 8 8.71 6.51 6.60
N SER A 9 9.84 6.00 6.09
CA SER A 9 10.83 6.84 5.39
C SER A 9 10.29 7.37 4.06
N PHE A 10 9.53 6.55 3.33
CA PHE A 10 8.87 6.97 2.10
C PHE A 10 7.85 8.07 2.37
N LEU A 11 6.94 7.83 3.32
CA LEU A 11 5.95 8.81 3.72
C LEU A 11 6.66 10.11 4.14
N HIS A 12 7.66 10.06 5.03
CA HIS A 12 8.29 11.26 5.56
C HIS A 12 9.06 12.07 4.49
N SER A 13 9.58 11.40 3.46
CA SER A 13 10.35 12.07 2.39
C SER A 13 9.50 12.58 1.23
N ARG A 14 8.36 11.94 0.96
CA ARG A 14 7.57 12.19 -0.27
C ARG A 14 6.12 12.60 -0.03
N ALA A 15 5.56 12.42 1.18
CA ALA A 15 4.17 12.81 1.44
C ALA A 15 3.93 14.32 1.26
N ALA A 16 4.97 15.16 1.38
CA ALA A 16 4.86 16.59 1.07
C ALA A 16 4.67 16.88 -0.44
N GLU A 17 5.06 15.95 -1.32
CA GLU A 17 4.88 16.03 -2.78
C GLU A 17 3.58 15.36 -3.25
N CYS A 18 2.99 14.48 -2.43
CA CYS A 18 1.71 13.82 -2.69
C CYS A 18 0.55 14.61 -2.09
N PHE A 19 -0.47 14.93 -2.90
CA PHE A 19 -1.68 15.58 -2.38
C PHE A 19 -2.48 14.64 -1.49
N GLU A 20 -2.53 13.35 -1.81
CA GLU A 20 -3.28 12.33 -1.09
C GLU A 20 -2.44 11.05 -0.91
N VAL A 21 -2.66 10.35 0.20
CA VAL A 21 -2.04 9.07 0.53
C VAL A 21 -3.13 8.06 0.84
N GLY A 22 -3.00 6.86 0.29
CA GLY A 22 -3.81 5.70 0.63
C GLY A 22 -2.91 4.54 1.08
N ILE A 23 -3.42 3.69 1.97
CA ILE A 23 -2.67 2.56 2.53
C ILE A 23 -3.49 1.29 2.33
N VAL A 24 -2.88 0.31 1.66
CA VAL A 24 -3.44 -1.04 1.51
C VAL A 24 -2.55 -2.02 2.28
N ALA A 25 -3.16 -2.78 3.18
CA ALA A 25 -2.51 -3.90 3.85
C ALA A 25 -2.88 -5.20 3.11
N PHE A 26 -1.91 -6.10 2.93
CA PHE A 26 -2.15 -7.36 2.25
C PHE A 26 -1.36 -8.53 2.88
N ASN A 27 -2.00 -9.70 2.89
CA ASN A 27 -1.44 -11.01 3.16
C ASN A 27 -1.91 -11.99 2.07
N GLU A 28 -2.69 -13.02 2.42
CA GLU A 28 -3.46 -13.86 1.50
C GLU A 28 -4.59 -13.08 0.83
N THR A 29 -5.10 -12.04 1.50
CA THR A 29 -6.12 -11.10 1.01
C THR A 29 -5.61 -9.66 1.12
N ALA A 30 -6.42 -8.68 0.70
CA ALA A 30 -6.04 -7.27 0.80
C ALA A 30 -7.20 -6.40 1.29
N ASN A 31 -6.88 -5.46 2.20
CA ASN A 31 -7.82 -4.50 2.78
C ASN A 31 -7.27 -3.07 2.69
N ILE A 32 -8.18 -2.12 2.55
CA ILE A 32 -7.84 -0.70 2.66
C ILE A 32 -7.67 -0.41 4.16
N ALA A 33 -6.45 -0.06 4.56
CA ALA A 33 -6.16 0.42 5.91
C ALA A 33 -6.43 1.93 6.01
N LEU A 34 -6.13 2.68 4.94
CA LEU A 34 -6.44 4.10 4.79
C LEU A 34 -6.97 4.37 3.38
N GLY A 35 -8.13 5.02 3.27
CA GLY A 35 -8.61 5.55 2.00
C GLY A 35 -7.69 6.65 1.47
N LEU A 36 -7.83 7.07 0.20
CA LEU A 36 -7.11 8.27 -0.26
C LEU A 36 -7.49 9.45 0.63
N THR A 37 -6.50 9.96 1.33
CA THR A 37 -6.66 10.99 2.34
C THR A 37 -5.64 12.07 2.09
N ARG A 38 -6.08 13.32 2.09
CA ARG A 38 -5.18 14.45 1.90
C ARG A 38 -4.20 14.52 3.07
N VAL A 39 -2.91 14.68 2.77
CA VAL A 39 -1.85 14.66 3.81
C VAL A 39 -2.02 15.79 4.83
N THR A 40 -2.67 16.89 4.44
CA THR A 40 -2.99 18.01 5.34
C THR A 40 -4.15 17.73 6.31
N ASP A 41 -4.95 16.70 6.05
CA ASP A 41 -6.19 16.43 6.77
C ASP A 41 -6.01 15.39 7.88
N VAL A 42 -4.80 14.81 7.99
CA VAL A 42 -4.41 13.82 8.99
C VAL A 42 -3.08 14.17 9.62
N SER A 43 -2.92 13.86 10.91
CA SER A 43 -1.62 14.01 11.56
C SER A 43 -0.65 12.93 11.08
N TRP A 44 0.64 13.20 11.25
CA TRP A 44 1.67 12.19 10.97
C TRP A 44 1.51 10.96 11.85
N GLU A 45 1.14 11.16 13.11
CA GLU A 45 0.94 10.10 14.09
C GLU A 45 -0.23 9.19 13.70
N ASP A 46 -1.30 9.75 13.12
CA ASP A 46 -2.43 8.99 12.60
C ASP A 46 -2.02 8.13 11.40
N LEU A 47 -1.26 8.69 10.46
CA LEU A 47 -0.74 7.93 9.31
C LEU A 47 0.10 6.73 9.75
N LEU A 48 0.92 6.90 10.79
CA LEU A 48 1.76 5.83 11.33
C LEU A 48 0.97 4.76 12.07
N HIS A 49 -0.10 5.14 12.80
CA HIS A 49 -0.97 4.17 13.46
C HIS A 49 -1.71 3.26 12.50
N VAL A 50 -1.96 3.73 11.28
CA VAL A 50 -2.67 2.97 10.24
C VAL A 50 -1.74 1.99 9.51
N LEU A 51 -0.42 2.17 9.61
CA LEU A 51 0.52 1.22 9.05
C LEU A 51 0.41 -0.14 9.77
N PRO A 52 0.21 -1.24 9.04
CA PRO A 52 0.05 -2.55 9.65
C PRO A 52 1.37 -2.97 10.33
N THR A 53 1.30 -3.17 11.65
CA THR A 53 2.46 -3.52 12.48
C THR A 53 2.76 -5.01 12.45
N ASN A 54 1.74 -5.84 12.26
CA ASN A 54 1.85 -7.30 12.12
C ASN A 54 0.91 -7.77 11.02
N ILE A 55 1.47 -8.44 10.02
CA ILE A 55 0.74 -9.15 8.98
C ILE A 55 1.22 -10.59 9.02
N SER A 56 0.29 -11.52 9.21
CA SER A 56 0.56 -12.96 9.22
C SER A 56 -0.22 -13.66 8.10
N GLY A 57 0.19 -14.90 7.82
CA GLY A 57 -0.34 -15.70 6.71
C GLY A 57 0.56 -15.67 5.49
N GLY A 58 0.00 -16.11 4.37
CA GLY A 58 0.65 -16.03 3.06
C GLY A 58 0.85 -14.63 2.51
N THR A 59 1.41 -14.57 1.30
CA THR A 59 1.75 -13.32 0.60
C THR A 59 1.14 -13.34 -0.80
N SER A 60 0.16 -12.47 -1.04
CA SER A 60 -0.53 -12.24 -2.30
C SER A 60 -0.30 -10.79 -2.71
N VAL A 61 0.78 -10.54 -3.47
CA VAL A 61 1.09 -9.19 -3.94
C VAL A 61 0.06 -8.76 -4.97
N GLY A 62 -0.43 -9.68 -5.80
CA GLY A 62 -1.52 -9.38 -6.73
C GLY A 62 -2.82 -8.92 -6.04
N ALA A 63 -3.18 -9.48 -4.87
CA ALA A 63 -4.34 -8.99 -4.11
C ALA A 63 -4.12 -7.52 -3.69
N GLY A 64 -2.93 -7.20 -3.19
CA GLY A 64 -2.54 -5.84 -2.82
C GLY A 64 -2.60 -4.87 -4.02
N LEU A 65 -2.08 -5.28 -5.17
CA LEU A 65 -2.11 -4.49 -6.41
C LEU A 65 -3.52 -4.20 -6.89
N ILE A 66 -4.38 -5.22 -6.99
CA ILE A 66 -5.78 -5.03 -7.41
C ILE A 66 -6.48 -4.04 -6.48
N LYS A 67 -6.28 -4.20 -5.16
CA LYS A 67 -6.91 -3.32 -4.17
C LYS A 67 -6.37 -1.88 -4.25
N GLY A 68 -5.06 -1.72 -4.47
CA GLY A 68 -4.41 -0.42 -4.66
C GLY A 68 -4.86 0.28 -5.94
N LEU A 69 -4.96 -0.44 -7.06
CA LEU A 69 -5.49 0.08 -8.32
C LEU A 69 -6.95 0.52 -8.17
N ASN A 70 -7.78 -0.29 -7.50
CA ASN A 70 -9.16 0.08 -7.20
C ASN A 70 -9.25 1.32 -6.31
N LEU A 71 -8.32 1.48 -5.35
CA LEU A 71 -8.24 2.67 -4.50
C LEU A 71 -7.89 3.93 -5.29
N LEU A 72 -7.07 3.80 -6.34
CA LEU A 72 -6.74 4.86 -7.30
C LEU A 72 -7.81 5.03 -8.40
N ASN A 73 -8.96 4.36 -8.28
CA ASN A 73 -10.02 4.33 -9.28
C ASN A 73 -9.54 3.90 -10.68
N GLY A 74 -8.49 3.07 -10.74
CA GLY A 74 -7.90 2.56 -11.98
C GLY A 74 -7.09 3.58 -12.79
N ASP A 75 -6.97 4.84 -12.35
CA ASP A 75 -6.16 5.84 -13.04
C ASP A 75 -4.72 5.83 -12.47
N MET A 76 -3.74 5.54 -13.32
CA MET A 76 -2.33 5.61 -12.94
C MET A 76 -1.66 6.90 -13.41
N LYS A 77 -2.35 7.77 -14.16
CA LYS A 77 -1.75 9.02 -14.64
C LYS A 77 -1.56 10.00 -13.49
N GLY A 78 -0.30 10.20 -13.12
CA GLY A 78 0.08 11.07 -12.01
C GLY A 78 -0.03 10.40 -10.62
N ASN A 79 -0.40 9.12 -10.57
CA ASN A 79 -0.46 8.36 -9.33
C ASN A 79 0.75 7.43 -9.20
N HIS A 80 1.20 7.22 -7.97
CA HIS A 80 2.31 6.32 -7.66
C HIS A 80 1.83 5.21 -6.75
N LEU A 81 2.09 3.95 -7.17
CA LEU A 81 1.86 2.79 -6.33
C LEU A 81 3.20 2.21 -5.88
N VAL A 82 3.45 2.22 -4.56
CA VAL A 82 4.65 1.65 -3.95
C VAL A 82 4.26 0.37 -3.23
N VAL A 83 4.88 -0.75 -3.63
CA VAL A 83 4.63 -2.07 -3.05
C VAL A 83 5.84 -2.48 -2.21
N VAL A 84 5.60 -2.82 -0.94
CA VAL A 84 6.64 -3.29 -0.02
C VAL A 84 6.25 -4.69 0.47
N SER A 85 7.11 -5.68 0.21
CA SER A 85 6.97 -7.06 0.70
C SER A 85 8.31 -7.56 1.23
N VAL A 86 8.28 -8.42 2.24
CA VAL A 86 9.47 -9.03 2.87
C VAL A 86 9.75 -10.47 2.41
N GLY A 87 8.91 -11.01 1.52
CA GLY A 87 9.01 -12.40 1.09
C GLY A 87 8.41 -12.64 -0.29
N ALA A 88 8.65 -13.85 -0.81
CA ALA A 88 8.09 -14.30 -2.08
C ALA A 88 6.57 -14.43 -2.01
N GLU A 89 5.90 -14.23 -3.14
CA GLU A 89 4.47 -14.55 -3.25
C GLU A 89 4.24 -16.04 -3.01
N THR A 90 3.24 -16.34 -2.19
CA THR A 90 2.80 -17.71 -1.89
C THR A 90 1.33 -17.93 -2.21
N HIS A 91 0.58 -16.85 -2.43
CA HIS A 91 -0.87 -16.89 -2.63
C HIS A 91 -1.29 -16.12 -3.88
N ARG A 92 -2.39 -16.58 -4.49
CA ARG A 92 -3.00 -15.94 -5.67
C ARG A 92 -3.90 -14.76 -5.25
N PRO A 93 -4.17 -13.81 -6.16
CA PRO A 93 -3.57 -13.67 -7.48
C PRO A 93 -2.10 -13.26 -7.40
N PHE A 94 -1.28 -13.78 -8.32
CA PHE A 94 0.13 -13.42 -8.41
C PHE A 94 0.32 -12.11 -9.16
N ILE A 95 1.39 -11.36 -8.88
CA ILE A 95 1.71 -10.08 -9.54
C ILE A 95 1.67 -10.17 -11.07
N ARG A 96 2.19 -11.27 -11.64
CA ARG A 96 2.20 -11.54 -13.08
C ARG A 96 0.81 -11.69 -13.71
N GLN A 97 -0.23 -11.89 -12.89
CA GLN A 97 -1.62 -12.03 -13.33
C GLN A 97 -2.38 -10.71 -13.24
N VAL A 98 -1.79 -9.69 -12.61
CA VAL A 98 -2.37 -8.35 -12.46
C VAL A 98 -1.72 -7.36 -13.43
N ALA A 99 -0.41 -7.51 -13.66
CA ALA A 99 0.33 -6.70 -14.62
C ALA A 99 0.22 -7.27 -16.05
N LEU A 100 -0.99 -7.31 -16.61
CA LEU A 100 -1.22 -7.56 -18.04
C LEU A 100 -2.51 -6.86 -18.46
N GLU A 101 -2.40 -5.57 -18.79
CA GLU A 101 -3.02 -4.85 -19.92
C GLU A 101 -2.35 -3.48 -20.09
#